data_AF-A0A6S6RC97-F1
#
_entry.id   AF-A0A6S6RC97-F1
#
_cell.length_a   1.000
_cell.length_b   1.000
_cell.length_c   1.000
_cell.angle_alpha   90.00
_cell.angle_beta   90.00
_cell.angle_gamma   90.00
#
_symmetry.space_group_name_H-M   'P 1'
#
loop_
_entity.id
_entity.type
_entity.pdbx_description
1 polymer ?
#
loop_
_entity_poly.entity_id
_entity_poly.type
_entity_poly.pdbx_seq_one_letter_code
_entity_poly.pdbx_strand_id
1 'polypeptide(L)'
;MGKVKNKDDVIQYTFRLNLTNQEHLTIHQTLQNLNKGIHKSQNQFITDSILRNIRNYAREELLSEAALEQELGTGYIKRKELEDLEQRVTDKVMKEVVNLLCSSLAGRAGIGAPAMPYVAENPEVISENKDRLEEDEVLSSLSNVWS
;
A
#
# COMPACT_ATOMS: atom_id res chain seq x y z
N MET A 1 9.46 40.61 26.28
CA MET A 1 8.45 39.54 26.11
C MET A 1 8.91 38.29 26.86
N GLY A 2 8.26 37.95 27.99
CA GLY A 2 8.45 36.64 28.63
C GLY A 2 7.67 35.59 27.84
N LYS A 3 8.31 34.51 27.40
CA LYS A 3 7.61 33.41 26.72
C LYS A 3 6.64 32.76 27.72
N VAL A 4 5.36 32.82 27.41
CA VAL A 4 4.32 32.03 28.09
C VAL A 4 4.66 30.57 27.85
N LYS A 5 5.04 29.84 28.90
CA LYS A 5 5.20 28.39 28.82
C LYS A 5 3.80 27.78 28.76
N ASN A 6 3.37 27.35 27.58
CA ASN A 6 2.18 26.50 27.48
C ASN A 6 2.43 25.24 28.32
N LYS A 7 1.49 24.91 29.20
CA LYS A 7 1.53 23.68 30.01
C LYS A 7 1.42 22.42 29.14
N ASP A 8 1.09 22.58 27.86
CA ASP A 8 0.80 21.50 26.92
C ASP A 8 2.05 20.87 26.28
N ASP A 9 3.26 21.42 26.52
CA ASP A 9 4.52 20.90 25.96
C ASP A 9 5.18 19.80 26.81
N VAL A 10 4.56 19.37 27.92
CA VAL A 10 5.17 18.43 28.87
C VAL A 10 4.33 17.17 29.00
N ILE A 11 4.90 16.05 28.57
CA ILE A 11 4.33 14.71 28.78
C ILE A 11 5.05 14.05 29.96
N GLN A 12 4.27 13.48 30.89
CA GLN A 12 4.80 12.78 32.05
C GLN A 12 4.63 11.26 31.90
N TYR A 13 5.72 10.53 32.08
CA TYR A 13 5.72 9.08 32.19
C TYR A 13 6.10 8.67 33.63
N THR A 14 5.45 7.63 34.15
CA THR A 14 5.72 7.10 35.50
C THR A 14 6.43 5.76 35.38
N PHE A 15 7.53 5.60 36.13
CA PHE A 15 8.33 4.38 36.14
C PHE A 15 8.36 3.77 37.55
N ARG A 16 7.80 2.56 37.71
CA ARG A 16 7.72 1.86 38.99
C ARG A 16 8.80 0.80 39.08
N LEU A 17 9.62 0.89 40.12
CA LEU A 17 10.68 -0.08 40.42
C LEU A 17 10.23 -1.05 41.52
N ASN A 18 10.68 -2.29 41.41
CA ASN A 18 10.50 -3.32 42.44
C ASN A 18 11.86 -3.62 43.07
N LEU A 19 12.05 -3.21 44.33
CA LEU A 19 13.34 -3.34 45.02
C LEU A 19 13.72 -4.78 45.40
N THR A 20 12.80 -5.76 45.25
CA THR A 20 13.15 -7.18 45.37
C THR A 20 13.85 -7.73 44.12
N ASN A 21 13.69 -7.08 42.96
CA ASN A 21 14.43 -7.42 41.74
C ASN A 21 15.79 -6.70 41.75
N GLN A 22 16.87 -7.46 41.56
CA GLN A 22 18.24 -6.95 41.57
C GLN A 22 18.52 -5.90 40.48
N GLU A 23 17.93 -6.04 39.30
CA GLU A 23 18.08 -5.08 38.20
C GLU A 23 17.42 -3.75 38.55
N HIS A 24 16.19 -3.81 39.06
CA HIS A 24 15.45 -2.63 39.51
C HIS A 24 16.12 -1.94 40.71
N LEU A 25 16.73 -2.71 41.61
CA LEU A 25 17.54 -2.18 42.72
C LEU A 25 18.77 -1.43 42.19
N THR A 26 19.45 -1.99 41.19
CA THR A 26 20.61 -1.35 40.54
C THR A 26 20.20 -0.03 39.89
N ILE A 27 19.07 0.00 39.18
CA ILE A 27 18.52 1.22 38.59
C ILE A 27 18.21 2.26 39.68
N HIS A 28 17.55 1.84 40.78
CA HIS A 28 17.24 2.73 41.89
C HIS A 28 18.49 3.36 42.51
N GLN A 29 19.51 2.56 42.82
CA GLN A 29 20.77 3.04 43.40
C GLN A 29 21.50 4.00 42.45
N THR A 30 21.50 3.71 41.16
CA THR A 30 22.13 4.55 40.13
C THR A 30 21.42 5.90 40.01
N LEU A 31 20.08 5.92 40.00
CA LEU A 31 19.32 7.17 39.92
C LEU A 31 19.45 7.97 41.22
N GLN A 32 19.43 7.32 42.38
CA GLN A 32 19.54 7.98 43.68
C GLN A 32 20.91 8.65 43.85
N ASN A 33 21.99 7.97 43.46
CA ASN A 33 23.37 8.45 43.62
C ASN A 33 23.98 8.89 42.29
N LEU A 34 23.16 9.45 41.39
CA LEU A 34 23.62 9.88 40.08
C LEU A 34 24.72 10.96 40.22
N ASN A 35 25.83 10.77 39.51
CA ASN A 35 26.90 11.75 39.47
C ASN A 35 26.45 13.02 38.72
N LYS A 36 26.07 14.05 39.49
CA LYS A 36 25.61 15.34 38.97
C LYS A 36 26.70 16.18 38.30
N GLY A 37 27.96 15.79 38.42
CA GLY A 37 29.07 16.42 37.68
C GLY A 37 29.09 16.03 36.20
N ILE A 38 28.51 14.88 35.84
CA ILE A 38 28.45 14.37 34.46
C ILE A 38 27.05 14.57 33.88
N HIS A 39 26.00 14.23 34.63
CA HIS A 39 24.61 14.33 34.18
C HIS A 39 23.87 15.41 34.97
N LYS A 40 23.25 16.38 34.29
CA LYS A 40 22.64 17.54 34.98
C LYS A 40 21.41 17.16 35.80
N SER A 41 20.69 16.10 35.42
CA SER A 41 19.51 15.59 36.13
C SER A 41 19.27 14.11 35.85
N GLN A 42 18.45 13.47 36.69
CA GLN A 42 17.96 12.11 36.45
C GLN A 42 17.21 12.01 35.12
N ASN A 43 16.38 13.00 34.80
CA ASN A 43 15.64 13.01 33.54
C ASN A 43 16.58 13.03 32.34
N GLN A 44 17.64 13.86 32.37
CA GLN A 44 18.61 13.89 31.28
C GLN A 44 19.32 12.53 31.12
N PHE A 45 19.72 11.91 32.23
CA PHE A 45 20.35 10.59 32.20
C PHE A 45 19.43 9.52 31.60
N ILE A 46 18.15 9.52 31.99
CA ILE A 46 17.14 8.59 31.47
C ILE A 46 16.93 8.83 29.96
N THR A 47 16.76 10.09 29.53
CA THR A 47 16.61 10.43 28.12
C THR A 47 17.82 10.00 27.29
N ASP A 48 19.04 10.29 27.75
CA ASP A 48 20.26 9.92 27.03
C ASP A 48 20.44 8.40 26.93
N SER A 49 20.07 7.67 27.98
CA SER A 49 20.14 6.21 28.01
C SER A 49 19.14 5.56 27.07
N ILE A 50 17.88 6.02 27.09
CA ILE A 50 16.83 5.56 26.18
C ILE A 50 17.21 5.88 24.73
N LEU A 51 17.69 7.09 24.46
CA LEU A 51 18.09 7.51 23.12
C LEU A 51 19.25 6.66 22.59
N ARG A 52 20.21 6.31 23.44
CA ARG A 52 21.31 5.40 23.08
C ARG A 52 20.77 4.00 22.76
N ASN A 53 19.81 3.50 23.53
CA ASN A 53 19.19 2.22 23.25
C ASN A 53 18.42 2.24 21.92
N ILE A 54 17.60 3.27 21.67
CA ILE A 54 16.83 3.43 20.43
C ILE A 54 17.73 3.46 19.20
N ARG A 55 18.87 4.16 19.28
CA ARG A 55 19.84 4.26 18.16
C ARG A 55 20.44 2.92 17.73
N ASN A 56 20.38 1.89 18.56
CA ASN A 56 20.96 0.58 18.24
C ASN A 56 20.01 -0.33 17.46
N TYR A 57 18.73 0.05 17.31
CA TYR A 57 17.73 -0.73 16.59
C TYR A 57 17.27 0.00 15.33
N ALA A 58 16.81 -0.75 14.33
CA ALA A 58 16.13 -0.14 13.20
C ALA A 58 14.74 0.37 13.62
N ARG A 59 14.25 1.41 12.95
CA ARG A 59 12.95 2.04 13.29
C ARG A 59 11.79 1.04 13.20
N GLU A 60 11.85 0.15 12.22
CA GLU A 60 10.91 -0.96 11.99
C GLU A 60 10.87 -1.94 13.17
N GLU A 61 12.00 -2.16 13.87
CA GLU A 61 12.09 -3.14 14.96
C GLU A 61 11.50 -2.62 16.28
N LEU A 62 11.51 -1.30 16.47
CA LEU A 62 11.04 -0.65 17.69
C LEU A 62 9.61 -0.15 17.60
N LEU A 63 9.16 0.23 16.40
CA LEU A 63 7.86 0.86 16.19
C LEU A 63 6.97 -0.07 15.38
N SER A 64 5.90 -0.56 16.00
CA SER A 64 4.90 -1.41 15.35
C SER A 64 4.28 -0.77 14.11
N GLU A 65 4.16 0.55 14.10
CA GLU A 65 3.64 1.30 12.95
C GLU A 65 4.62 1.32 11.77
N ALA A 66 5.92 1.47 12.04
CA ALA A 66 6.96 1.41 11.00
C ALA A 66 7.08 -0.02 10.42
N ALA A 67 7.03 -1.05 11.28
CA ALA A 67 6.97 -2.45 10.83
C ALA A 67 5.80 -2.69 9.87
N LEU A 68 4.62 -2.13 10.19
CA LEU A 68 3.41 -2.28 9.39
C LEU A 68 3.51 -1.53 8.05
N GLU A 69 4.11 -0.34 8.03
CA GLU A 69 4.41 0.41 6.79
C GLU A 69 5.42 -0.35 5.90
N GLN A 70 6.44 -0.97 6.49
CA GLN A 70 7.41 -1.79 5.76
C GLN A 70 6.77 -3.05 5.16
N GLU A 71 5.93 -3.75 5.92
CA GLU A 71 5.18 -4.91 5.40
C GLU A 71 4.26 -4.53 4.23
N LEU A 72 3.59 -3.37 4.30
CA LEU A 72 2.75 -2.87 3.22
C LEU A 72 3.57 -2.40 2.01
N GLY A 73 4.72 -1.74 2.24
CA GLY A 73 5.59 -1.22 1.19
C GLY A 73 6.42 -2.27 0.47
N THR A 74 6.64 -3.44 1.08
CA THR A 74 7.45 -4.54 0.49
C THR A 74 6.71 -5.37 -0.55
N GLY A 75 5.43 -5.11 -0.81
CA GLY A 75 4.77 -5.56 -2.04
C GLY A 75 4.73 -7.08 -2.21
N TYR A 76 4.63 -7.86 -1.13
CA TYR A 76 4.41 -9.29 -1.23
C TYR A 76 2.97 -9.56 -1.68
N ILE A 77 2.80 -9.82 -2.97
CA ILE A 77 1.57 -10.40 -3.51
C ILE A 77 1.41 -11.79 -2.86
N LYS A 78 0.33 -12.01 -2.13
CA LYS A 78 0.03 -13.35 -1.56
C LYS A 78 -0.14 -14.33 -2.72
N ARG A 79 0.27 -15.60 -2.56
CA ARG A 79 0.12 -16.62 -3.64
C ARG A 79 -1.30 -16.66 -4.24
N LYS A 80 -2.31 -16.43 -3.41
CA LYS A 80 -3.71 -16.33 -3.84
C LYS A 80 -3.96 -15.17 -4.81
N GLU A 81 -3.37 -14.00 -4.56
CA GLU A 81 -3.50 -12.82 -5.42
C GLU A 81 -2.77 -13.00 -6.76
N LEU A 82 -1.71 -13.83 -6.79
CA LEU A 82 -1.02 -14.24 -8.01
C LEU A 82 -1.89 -15.19 -8.86
N GLU A 83 -2.54 -16.16 -8.23
CA GLU A 83 -3.47 -17.09 -8.88
C GLU A 83 -4.71 -16.35 -9.44
N ASP A 84 -5.26 -15.41 -8.68
CA ASP A 84 -6.35 -14.53 -9.15
C ASP A 84 -5.91 -13.63 -10.33
N LEU A 85 -4.63 -13.23 -10.38
CA LEU A 85 -4.08 -12.50 -11.53
C LEU A 85 -3.92 -13.40 -12.75
N GLU A 86 -3.41 -14.62 -12.58
CA GLU A 86 -3.27 -15.62 -13.65
C GLU A 86 -4.62 -15.94 -14.29
N GLN A 87 -5.66 -16.16 -13.47
CA GLN A 87 -7.00 -16.42 -13.97
C GLN A 87 -7.55 -15.23 -14.76
N ARG A 88 -7.44 -14.00 -14.23
CA ARG A 88 -7.90 -12.78 -14.93
C ARG A 88 -7.18 -12.55 -16.26
N VAL A 89 -5.88 -12.82 -16.32
CA VAL A 89 -5.10 -12.72 -17.56
C VAL A 89 -5.58 -13.76 -18.57
N THR A 90 -5.76 -15.00 -18.13
CA THR A 90 -6.25 -16.10 -18.97
C THR A 90 -7.64 -15.82 -19.54
N ASP A 91 -8.56 -15.34 -18.70
CA ASP A 91 -9.93 -15.00 -19.12
C ASP A 91 -9.94 -13.86 -20.14
N LYS A 92 -9.10 -12.84 -19.94
CA LYS A 92 -8.96 -11.72 -20.88
C LYS A 92 -8.40 -12.20 -22.21
N VAL A 93 -7.37 -13.03 -22.20
CA VAL A 93 -6.78 -13.60 -23.43
C VAL A 93 -7.80 -14.47 -24.15
N MET A 94 -8.52 -15.34 -23.45
CA MET A 94 -9.57 -16.16 -24.05
C MET A 94 -10.67 -15.32 -24.69
N LYS A 95 -11.11 -14.24 -24.03
CA LYS A 95 -12.10 -13.31 -24.59
C LYS A 95 -11.61 -12.63 -25.87
N GLU A 96 -10.36 -12.15 -25.89
CA GLU A 96 -9.78 -11.54 -27.08
C GLU A 96 -9.61 -12.56 -28.22
N VAL A 97 -9.19 -13.79 -27.92
CA VAL A 97 -9.08 -14.88 -28.91
C VAL A 97 -10.45 -15.23 -29.51
N VAL A 98 -11.50 -15.33 -28.69
CA VAL A 98 -12.87 -15.58 -29.16
C VAL A 98 -13.34 -14.43 -30.05
N ASN A 99 -13.09 -13.18 -29.66
CA ASN A 99 -13.43 -12.01 -30.47
C ASN A 99 -12.71 -12.03 -31.83
N LEU A 100 -11.43 -12.36 -31.85
CA LEU A 100 -10.64 -12.49 -33.07
C LEU A 100 -11.13 -13.63 -33.97
N LEU A 101 -11.48 -14.78 -33.39
CA LEU A 101 -12.04 -15.91 -34.14
C LEU A 101 -13.42 -15.57 -34.70
N CYS A 102 -14.31 -14.99 -33.90
CA CYS A 102 -15.63 -14.55 -34.36
C CYS A 102 -15.55 -13.49 -35.47
N SER A 103 -14.64 -12.53 -35.36
CA SER A 103 -14.45 -11.52 -36.42
C SER A 103 -13.84 -12.12 -37.68
N SER A 104 -12.89 -13.06 -37.56
CA SER A 104 -12.32 -13.79 -38.70
C SER A 104 -13.33 -14.69 -39.43
N LEU A 105 -14.28 -15.28 -38.70
CA LEU A 105 -15.38 -16.07 -39.27
C LEU A 105 -16.45 -15.19 -39.90
N ALA A 106 -16.77 -14.05 -39.29
CA ALA A 106 -17.67 -13.05 -39.86
C ALA A 106 -17.12 -12.41 -41.15
N GLY A 107 -15.80 -12.27 -41.27
CA GLY A 107 -15.13 -11.81 -42.50
C GLY A 107 -15.19 -12.80 -43.68
N ARG A 108 -15.65 -14.04 -43.47
CA ARG A 108 -15.86 -15.04 -44.54
C ARG A 108 -17.32 -15.36 -44.84
N ALA A 109 -18.27 -14.81 -44.08
CA ALA A 109 -19.71 -15.02 -44.31
C ALA A 109 -20.36 -13.77 -44.89
N GLY A 110 -19.92 -13.39 -46.09
CA GLY A 110 -20.82 -12.70 -47.00
C GLY A 110 -21.89 -13.69 -47.48
N ILE A 111 -23.16 -13.27 -47.35
CA ILE A 111 -24.40 -13.85 -47.90
C ILE A 111 -25.21 -14.73 -46.91
N GLY A 112 -26.32 -14.16 -46.41
CA GLY A 112 -27.54 -14.91 -46.06
C GLY A 112 -28.00 -14.83 -44.60
N ALA A 113 -28.98 -13.97 -44.33
CA ALA A 113 -29.72 -13.80 -43.06
C ALA A 113 -30.55 -15.08 -42.68
N PRO A 114 -31.20 -15.20 -41.49
CA PRO A 114 -32.25 -14.26 -41.04
C PRO A 114 -32.26 -13.89 -39.55
N ALA A 115 -33.02 -12.84 -39.28
CA ALA A 115 -33.30 -12.22 -38.00
C ALA A 115 -33.82 -13.20 -36.93
N MET A 116 -33.34 -13.02 -35.70
CA MET A 116 -34.03 -13.50 -34.49
C MET A 116 -34.67 -12.30 -33.80
N PRO A 117 -35.91 -12.41 -33.29
CA PRO A 117 -36.70 -11.26 -32.87
C PRO A 117 -36.27 -10.78 -31.49
N TYR A 118 -35.85 -9.52 -31.42
CA TYR A 118 -35.69 -8.78 -30.18
C TYR A 118 -37.09 -8.38 -29.67
N VAL A 119 -37.50 -8.94 -28.54
CA VAL A 119 -38.69 -8.49 -27.79
C VAL A 119 -38.28 -7.21 -27.04
N ALA A 120 -38.97 -6.11 -27.34
CA ALA A 120 -38.76 -4.82 -26.72
C ALA A 120 -39.79 -4.55 -25.61
N GLU A 121 -39.31 -4.09 -24.44
CA GLU A 121 -39.93 -3.17 -23.45
C GLU A 121 -38.93 -3.11 -22.26
N ASN A 122 -38.33 -2.01 -21.79
CA ASN A 122 -38.56 -0.58 -21.89
C ASN A 122 -37.21 0.18 -21.66
N PRO A 123 -37.05 1.46 -22.06
CA PRO A 123 -35.76 2.15 -22.09
C PRO A 123 -35.48 2.96 -20.81
N GLU A 124 -34.34 2.72 -20.17
CA GLU A 124 -33.66 3.78 -19.40
C GLU A 124 -32.61 4.42 -20.30
N VAL A 125 -32.81 5.72 -20.52
CA VAL A 125 -32.03 6.60 -21.37
C VAL A 125 -30.59 6.69 -20.85
N ILE A 126 -29.61 6.28 -21.67
CA ILE A 126 -28.24 6.78 -21.55
C ILE A 126 -27.82 7.31 -22.92
N SER A 127 -27.48 8.59 -22.90
CA SER A 127 -27.14 9.45 -24.02
C SER A 127 -26.07 8.89 -24.95
N GLU A 128 -26.31 9.07 -26.25
CA GLU A 128 -25.33 8.95 -27.33
C GLU A 128 -24.03 9.71 -27.01
N ASN A 129 -22.92 9.00 -26.83
CA ASN A 129 -21.60 9.53 -27.15
C ASN A 129 -21.17 8.85 -28.44
N LYS A 130 -21.26 9.61 -29.53
CA LYS A 130 -20.87 9.19 -30.87
C LYS A 130 -19.35 9.23 -30.96
N ASP A 131 -18.71 8.10 -30.66
CA ASP A 131 -17.30 7.90 -30.93
C ASP A 131 -17.06 8.04 -32.44
N ARG A 132 -16.36 9.10 -32.83
CA ARG A 132 -15.64 9.14 -34.10
C ARG A 132 -14.43 8.22 -33.91
N LEU A 133 -14.53 7.02 -34.46
CA LEU A 133 -13.38 6.15 -34.69
C LEU A 133 -12.48 6.87 -35.71
N GLU A 134 -11.49 7.61 -35.24
CA GLU A 134 -10.34 7.91 -36.09
C GLU A 134 -9.59 6.59 -36.26
N GLU A 135 -9.51 6.12 -37.50
CA GLU A 135 -8.70 4.96 -37.85
C GLU A 135 -7.25 5.30 -37.49
N ASP A 136 -6.73 4.68 -36.44
CA ASP A 136 -5.35 4.89 -36.02
C ASP A 136 -4.43 4.59 -37.21
N GLU A 137 -3.77 5.64 -37.73
CA GLU A 137 -2.76 5.59 -38.79
C GLU A 137 -1.65 4.56 -38.47
N VAL A 138 -1.45 4.27 -37.19
CA VAL A 138 -0.54 3.24 -36.70
C VAL A 138 -1.02 1.83 -37.07
N LEU A 139 -2.33 1.55 -36.98
CA LEU A 139 -2.92 0.25 -37.34
C LEU A 139 -2.82 -0.03 -38.85
N SER A 140 -3.00 0.99 -39.69
CA SER A 140 -2.85 0.84 -41.14
C SER A 140 -1.39 0.63 -41.55
N SER A 141 -0.43 1.23 -40.84
CA SER A 141 1.01 1.02 -41.08
C SER A 141 1.46 -0.42 -40.82
N LEU A 142 0.89 -1.10 -39.82
CA LEU A 142 1.24 -2.47 -39.45
C LEU A 142 0.72 -3.51 -40.47
N SER A 143 -0.43 -3.24 -41.09
CA SER A 143 -1.02 -4.09 -42.14
C SER A 143 -0.12 -4.20 -43.38
N ASN A 144 0.56 -3.11 -43.73
CA ASN A 144 1.42 -3.05 -44.92
C ASN A 144 2.76 -3.79 -44.77
N VAL A 145 3.15 -4.18 -43.55
CA VAL A 145 4.40 -4.91 -43.29
C VAL A 145 4.25 -6.42 -43.54
N TRP A 146 3.02 -6.92 -43.64
CA TRP A 146 2.70 -8.35 -43.77
C TRP A 146 2.09 -8.72 -45.14
N SER A 147 2.05 -7.77 -46.08
CA SER A 147 1.79 -8.05 -47.51
C SER A 147 3.10 -8.29 -48.26
#